data_AF-A0A381V171-F1
#
_entry.id   AF-A0A381V171-F1
#
_cell.length_a   1.000
_cell.length_b   1.000
_cell.length_c   1.000
_cell.angle_alpha   90.00
_cell.angle_beta   90.00
_cell.angle_gamma   90.00
#
_symmetry.space_group_name_H-M   'P 1'
#
loop_
_entity.id
_entity.type
_entity.pdbx_description
1 polymer ?
#
loop_
_entity_poly.entity_id
_entity_poly.type
_entity_poly.pdbx_seq_one_letter_code
_entity_poly.pdbx_strand_id
1 'polypeptide(L)' 'MYLVISCSLRPTSRSRILARRAYECLTTAGHEAELIDLVDHPLPLCDGDTSYDAEHVAKL' A
#
# COMPACT_ATOMS: atom_id res chain seq x y z
N MET A 1 -14.79 -3.83 5.29
CA MET A 1 -13.72 -3.00 4.73
C MET A 1 -12.43 -3.80 4.72
N TYR A 2 -11.77 -3.91 3.57
CA TYR A 2 -10.47 -4.55 3.41
C TYR A 2 -9.40 -3.52 3.05
N LEU A 3 -8.20 -3.67 3.60
CA LEU A 3 -7.04 -2.90 3.17
C LEU A 3 -6.04 -3.83 2.50
N VAL A 4 -5.66 -3.53 1.27
CA VAL A 4 -4.62 -4.24 0.53
C VAL A 4 -3.37 -3.37 0.49
N ILE A 5 -2.24 -3.90 0.92
CA ILE A 5 -0.96 -3.17 0.96
C ILE A 5 0.04 -3.82 -0.01
N SER A 6 0.52 -3.05 -0.98
CA SER A 6 1.60 -3.45 -1.89
C SER A 6 2.93 -2.89 -1.38
N CYS A 7 3.78 -3.77 -0.85
CA CYS A 7 5.07 -3.36 -0.26
C CYS A 7 6.26 -3.39 -1.23
N SER A 8 6.05 -3.80 -2.48
CA SER A 8 7.14 -3.92 -3.45
C SER A 8 7.31 -2.64 -4.25
N LEU A 9 8.49 -2.04 -4.16
CA LEU A 9 8.84 -0.84 -4.93
C LEU A 9 9.23 -1.13 -6.39
N ARG A 10 9.45 -2.40 -6.76
CA ARG A 10 9.76 -2.77 -8.15
C ARG A 10 8.48 -2.77 -9.00
N PRO A 11 8.39 -1.98 -10.09
CA PRO A 11 7.16 -1.85 -10.88
C PRO A 11 6.64 -3.17 -11.46
N THR A 12 7.55 -4.08 -11.84
CA THR A 12 7.26 -5.39 -12.44
C THR A 12 7.16 -6.53 -11.43
N SER A 13 7.07 -6.22 -10.13
CA SER A 13 6.98 -7.25 -9.10
C SER A 13 5.68 -8.04 -9.17
N ARG A 14 5.81 -9.38 -9.04
CA ARG A 14 4.65 -10.28 -8.98
C ARG A 14 3.78 -10.03 -7.76
N SER A 15 4.35 -9.63 -6.62
CA SER A 15 3.57 -9.30 -5.41
C SER A 15 2.77 -8.01 -5.58
N ARG A 16 3.31 -7.01 -6.27
CA ARG A 16 2.57 -5.79 -6.62
C ARG A 16 1.41 -6.08 -7.57
N ILE A 17 1.65 -6.90 -8.60
CA ILE A 17 0.59 -7.37 -9.50
C ILE A 17 -0.50 -8.12 -8.71
N LEU A 18 -0.11 -9.02 -7.81
CA LEU A 18 -1.05 -9.75 -6.97
C LEU A 18 -1.90 -8.83 -6.09
N ALA A 19 -1.30 -7.84 -5.42
CA ALA A 19 -2.01 -6.88 -4.59
C ALA A 19 -3.08 -6.12 -5.39
N ARG A 20 -2.73 -5.62 -6.59
CA ARG A 20 -3.69 -4.95 -7.47
C ARG A 20 -4.85 -5.86 -7.88
N ARG A 21 -4.56 -7.12 -8.25
CA ARG A 21 -5.60 -8.10 -8.61
C ARG A 21 -6.48 -8.47 -7.42
N ALA A 22 -5.93 -8.57 -6.21
CA ALA A 22 -6.70 -8.83 -5.01
C ALA A 22 -7.68 -7.69 -4.71
N TYR A 23 -7.22 -6.43 -4.80
CA TYR A 23 -8.08 -5.25 -4.67
C TYR A 23 -9.21 -5.23 -5.72
N GLU A 24 -8.89 -5.49 -6.99
CA GLU A 24 -9.88 -5.60 -8.08
C GLU A 24 -10.92 -6.70 -7.80
N CYS A 25 -10.49 -7.87 -7.34
CA CYS A 25 -11.40 -8.97 -6.99
C CYS A 25 -12.33 -8.61 -5.83
N LEU A 26 -11.81 -7.98 -4.77
CA LEU A 26 -12.62 -7.58 -3.61
C LEU A 26 -13.70 -6.55 -3.99
N THR A 27 -13.31 -5.51 -4.71
CA THR A 27 -14.23 -4.45 -5.17
C THR A 27 -15.26 -5.00 -6.17
N THR A 28 -14.86 -5.87 -7.09
CA THR A 28 -15.78 -6.53 -8.04
C THR A 28 -16.79 -7.43 -7.32
N ALA A 29 -16.40 -8.07 -6.21
CA ALA A 29 -17.29 -8.87 -5.37
C ALA A 29 -18.25 -8.03 -4.51
N GLY A 30 -18.23 -6.70 -4.63
CA GLY A 30 -19.09 -5.80 -3.85
C GLY A 30 -18.58 -5.51 -2.44
N HIS A 31 -17.33 -5.86 -2.14
CA HIS A 31 -16.71 -5.49 -0.87
C HIS A 31 -16.10 -4.10 -0.94
N GLU A 32 -16.27 -3.34 0.13
CA GLU A 32 -15.49 -2.13 0.37
C GLU A 32 -14.02 -2.49 0.60
N ALA A 33 -13.14 -1.94 -0.24
CA ALA A 33 -11.71 -2.17 -0.16
C ALA A 33 -10.92 -0.90 -0.53
N GLU A 34 -9.70 -0.79 -0.01
CA GLU A 34 -8.72 0.24 -0.32
C GLU A 34 -7.37 -0.40 -0.71
N LEU A 35 -6.60 0.28 -1.55
CA LEU A 35 -5.26 -0.15 -1.96
C LEU A 35 -4.23 0.93 -1.61
N ILE A 36 -3.28 0.58 -0.77
CA ILE A 36 -2.07 1.36 -0.52
C ILE A 36 -0.92 0.71 -1.31
N ASP A 37 -0.33 1.43 -2.26
CA ASP A 37 0.83 0.98 -3.02
C ASP A 37 2.06 1.80 -2.66
N LEU A 38 2.98 1.22 -1.88
CA LEU A 38 4.11 1.98 -1.30
C LEU A 38 5.02 2.63 -2.34
N VAL A 39 4.96 2.22 -3.61
CA VAL A 39 5.67 2.90 -4.69
C VAL A 39 5.15 4.32 -4.94
N ASP A 40 3.87 4.57 -4.64
CA ASP A 40 3.21 5.87 -4.79
C ASP A 40 3.25 6.67 -3.47
N HIS A 41 3.71 6.06 -2.38
CA HIS A 41 3.86 6.69 -1.06
C HIS A 41 5.35 6.82 -0.69
N PRO A 42 6.00 7.98 -0.95
CA PRO A 42 7.40 8.17 -0.63
C PRO A 42 7.61 8.11 0.88
N LEU A 43 8.15 7.00 1.41
CA LEU A 43 8.40 6.82 2.84
C LEU A 43 9.74 7.44 3.26
N PRO A 44 9.86 7.96 4.50
CA PRO A 44 11.13 8.44 4.99
C PRO A 44 12.05 7.23 5.29
N LEU A 45 13.34 7.48 5.49
CA LEU A 45 14.20 6.44 6.05
C LEU A 45 13.70 6.09 7.45
N CYS A 46 13.60 4.79 7.73
CA CYS A 46 13.24 4.31 9.06
C CYS A 46 14.40 4.60 10.02
N ASP A 47 14.18 5.54 10.92
CA ASP A 47 15.12 5.94 11.98
C ASP A 47 14.71 5.38 13.35
N GLY A 48 13.54 4.75 13.45
CA GLY A 48 12.98 4.22 14.70
C GLY A 48 12.45 5.28 15.67
N ASP A 49 12.37 6.54 15.24
CA ASP A 49 11.94 7.68 16.06
C ASP A 49 11.11 8.66 15.21
N THR A 50 11.73 9.68 14.61
CA THR A 50 11.01 10.78 13.93
C THR A 50 10.33 10.38 12.61
N SER A 51 10.67 9.22 12.04
CA SER A 51 10.05 8.71 10.82
C SER A 51 8.54 8.48 10.94
N TYR A 52 8.01 8.25 12.15
CA TYR A 52 6.57 8.12 12.40
C TYR A 52 5.81 9.46 12.32
N ASP A 53 6.50 10.59 12.51
CA ASP A 53 5.91 11.94 12.49
C ASP A 53 5.80 12.51 11.07
N ALA A 54 6.40 11.85 10.08
CA ALA A 54 6.34 12.31 8.70
C ALA A 54 4.88 12.31 8.19
N GLU A 55 4.47 13.41 7.55
CA GLU A 55 3.07 13.64 7.15
C GLU A 55 2.49 12.50 6.30
N HIS A 56 3.29 11.91 5.43
CA HIS A 56 2.91 10.80 4.55
C HIS A 56 2.94 9.42 5.25
N VAL A 57 3.43 9.33 6.48
CA VAL A 57 3.36 8.14 7.33
C VAL A 57 2.17 8.23 8.28
N ALA A 58 1.92 9.39 8.88
CA ALA A 58 0.80 9.60 9.79
C ALA A 58 -0.59 9.47 9.11
N LYS A 59 -0.64 9.50 7.78
CA LYS A 59 -1.85 9.34 6.97
C LYS A 59 -2.09 7.91 6.47
N LEU A 60 -1.15 6.98 6.71
CA LEU A 60 -1.25 5.55 6.38
C LEU A 60 -1.84 4.77 7.54
#